data_AF-A0A2I0PDB0-F1
#
_entry.id   AF-A0A2I0PDB0-F1
#
_cell.length_a   1.000
_cell.length_b   1.000
_cell.length_c   1.000
_cell.angle_alpha   90.00
_cell.angle_beta   90.00
_cell.angle_gamma   90.00
#
_symmetry.space_group_name_H-M   'P 1'
#
loop_
_entity.id
_entity.type
_entity.pdbx_description
1 polymer ?
#
loop_
_entity_poly.entity_id
_entity_poly.type
_entity_poly.pdbx_seq_one_letter_code
_entity_poly.pdbx_strand_id
1 'polypeptide(L)'
;MGYIFLLHEPDPLFYPFAAMVFFGGPLIAGTTSAHLSFANKYRAFLISACAVFVAALVLFFIAYAILPHFDRTSVHLPETCNGFSGTMHPNPALAYDLLGIGTGVMVAGSEQTAVIAMIDYSKAPYPSTVHIVNRSDNQSLRHMDFADNTIIATIDGGIVYLYNDKLGYFLNARTGEREQRFLLIDNYGGLSASENPVLPGSPEGRRFLETSAVISSWSTDGTVRSRPRLTMNAVAYNCFVNGTTGEIVEI
;
A
#
# COMPACT_ATOMS: atom_id res chain seq x y z
N MET A 1 18.18 -10.84 -6.75
CA MET A 1 17.09 -11.64 -6.15
C MET A 1 15.80 -10.92 -6.46
N GLY A 2 14.92 -11.54 -7.25
CA GLY A 2 13.68 -10.93 -7.69
C GLY A 2 12.67 -10.89 -6.56
N TYR A 3 12.12 -9.71 -6.28
CA TYR A 3 10.95 -9.62 -5.43
C TYR A 3 9.76 -10.17 -6.17
N ILE A 4 8.98 -10.98 -5.46
CA ILE A 4 7.60 -11.25 -5.80
C ILE A 4 6.90 -9.91 -5.62
N PHE A 5 6.59 -9.23 -6.73
CA PHE A 5 5.39 -8.40 -6.72
C PHE A 5 4.30 -9.33 -6.20
N LEU A 6 3.77 -9.05 -5.00
CA LEU A 6 2.52 -9.65 -4.57
C LEU A 6 1.45 -9.05 -5.46
N LEU A 7 1.41 -9.52 -6.71
CA LEU A 7 0.23 -9.54 -7.54
C LEU A 7 -0.70 -10.49 -6.80
N HIS A 8 -1.40 -9.94 -5.79
CA HIS A 8 -2.65 -10.53 -5.32
C HIS A 8 -3.44 -10.94 -6.56
N GLU A 9 -4.03 -12.14 -6.59
CA GLU A 9 -4.69 -12.71 -7.77
C GLU A 9 -5.30 -11.60 -8.61
N PRO A 10 -4.64 -11.22 -9.72
CA PRO A 10 -5.06 -10.04 -10.43
C PRO A 10 -6.46 -10.36 -10.94
N ASP A 11 -7.39 -9.46 -10.67
CA ASP A 11 -8.78 -9.58 -11.12
C ASP A 11 -8.77 -10.07 -12.58
N PRO A 12 -9.66 -10.99 -13.00
CA PRO A 12 -9.70 -11.50 -14.37
C PRO A 12 -9.57 -10.43 -15.46
N LEU A 13 -9.98 -9.20 -15.18
CA LEU A 13 -9.87 -8.02 -16.04
C LEU A 13 -8.44 -7.45 -16.22
N PHE A 14 -7.45 -7.85 -15.41
CA PHE A 14 -6.04 -7.48 -15.59
C PHE A 14 -5.43 -8.10 -16.86
N TYR A 15 -5.71 -9.37 -17.12
CA TYR A 15 -5.15 -10.10 -18.25
C TYR A 15 -5.49 -9.49 -19.62
N PRO A 16 -6.74 -9.07 -19.90
CA PRO A 16 -7.04 -8.38 -21.15
C PRO A 16 -6.37 -7.00 -21.23
N PHE A 17 -6.24 -6.27 -20.11
CA PHE A 17 -5.49 -5.00 -20.09
C PHE A 17 -4.00 -5.21 -20.42
N ALA A 18 -3.34 -6.14 -19.73
CA ALA A 18 -1.95 -6.49 -19.99
C ALA A 18 -1.78 -6.94 -21.45
N ALA A 19 -2.71 -7.74 -21.97
CA ALA A 19 -2.66 -8.15 -23.37
C ALA A 19 -2.77 -6.96 -24.33
N MET A 20 -3.63 -5.98 -24.03
CA MET A 20 -3.77 -4.77 -24.85
C MET A 20 -2.49 -3.94 -24.87
N VAL A 21 -1.86 -3.73 -23.71
CA VAL A 21 -0.63 -2.92 -23.60
C VAL A 21 0.57 -3.64 -24.22
N PHE A 22 0.76 -4.92 -23.87
CA PHE A 22 1.95 -5.67 -24.27
C PHE A 22 1.82 -6.37 -25.63
N PHE A 23 0.64 -6.51 -26.21
CA PHE A 23 0.50 -7.04 -27.57
C PHE A 23 -0.07 -6.01 -28.56
N GLY A 24 -1.00 -5.15 -28.14
CA GLY A 24 -1.62 -4.17 -29.04
C GLY A 24 -0.62 -3.17 -29.62
N GLY A 25 0.18 -2.51 -28.77
CA GLY A 25 1.22 -1.57 -29.22
C GLY A 25 2.26 -2.24 -30.15
N PRO A 26 2.86 -3.36 -29.75
CA PRO A 26 3.76 -4.13 -30.61
C PRO A 26 3.14 -4.58 -31.94
N LEU A 27 1.88 -5.01 -31.96
CA LEU A 27 1.16 -5.37 -33.18
C LEU A 27 0.99 -4.18 -34.13
N ILE A 28 0.58 -3.01 -33.61
CA ILE A 28 0.43 -1.79 -34.41
C ILE A 28 1.79 -1.36 -34.99
N ALA A 29 2.84 -1.37 -34.17
CA ALA A 29 4.19 -1.02 -34.63
C ALA A 29 4.72 -1.98 -35.70
N GLY A 30 4.52 -3.28 -35.47
CA GLY A 30 4.85 -4.36 -36.40
C GLY A 30 4.16 -4.21 -37.74
N THR A 31 2.84 -4.09 -37.73
CA THR A 31 2.01 -3.98 -38.94
C THR A 31 2.33 -2.71 -39.73
N THR A 32 2.48 -1.57 -39.06
CA THR A 32 2.85 -0.30 -39.69
C THR A 32 4.21 -0.41 -40.38
N SER A 33 5.20 -0.98 -39.70
CA SER A 33 6.56 -1.14 -40.24
C SER A 33 6.61 -2.14 -41.39
N ALA A 34 5.82 -3.22 -41.33
CA ALA A 34 5.70 -4.19 -42.41
C ALA A 34 5.03 -3.59 -43.67
N HIS A 35 4.08 -2.68 -43.48
CA HIS A 35 3.39 -2.00 -44.58
C HIS A 35 4.29 -0.98 -45.29
N LEU A 36 5.18 -0.31 -44.55
CA LEU A 36 6.12 0.67 -45.10
C LEU A 36 7.38 0.03 -45.73
N SER A 37 7.61 -1.27 -45.51
CA SER A 37 8.80 -1.96 -45.99
C SER A 37 8.59 -2.62 -47.36
N PHE A 38 9.42 -2.25 -48.34
CA PHE A 38 9.38 -2.80 -49.70
C PHE A 38 9.98 -4.21 -49.82
N ALA A 39 10.87 -4.62 -48.91
CA ALA A 39 11.50 -5.95 -48.88
C ALA A 39 11.63 -6.46 -47.43
N ASN A 40 11.47 -7.77 -47.23
CA ASN A 40 11.56 -8.42 -45.91
C ASN A 40 10.53 -7.95 -44.87
N LYS A 41 9.25 -7.83 -45.27
CA LYS A 41 8.12 -7.41 -44.42
C LYS A 41 8.06 -8.14 -43.07
N TYR A 42 8.34 -9.44 -43.06
CA TYR A 42 8.36 -10.24 -41.83
C TYR A 42 9.45 -9.79 -40.85
N ARG A 43 10.66 -9.47 -41.35
CA ARG A 43 11.76 -8.97 -40.52
C ARG A 43 11.44 -7.57 -39.99
N ALA A 44 10.86 -6.70 -40.82
CA ALA A 44 10.43 -5.36 -40.39
C ALA A 44 9.34 -5.43 -39.30
N PHE A 45 8.37 -6.33 -39.44
CA PHE A 45 7.35 -6.62 -38.43
C PHE A 45 7.99 -7.01 -37.10
N LEU A 46 8.84 -8.06 -37.09
CA LEU A 46 9.40 -8.61 -35.87
C LEU A 46 10.29 -7.61 -35.12
N ILE A 47 11.16 -6.88 -35.83
CA ILE A 47 12.08 -5.92 -35.20
C ILE A 47 11.29 -4.81 -34.52
N SER A 48 10.33 -4.20 -35.22
CA SER A 48 9.55 -3.09 -34.67
C SER A 48 8.62 -3.52 -33.55
N ALA A 49 7.93 -4.65 -33.69
CA ALA A 49 7.10 -5.22 -32.64
C ALA A 49 7.93 -5.54 -31.39
N CYS A 50 9.08 -6.22 -31.55
CA CYS A 50 9.97 -6.56 -30.45
C CYS A 50 10.55 -5.30 -29.78
N ALA A 51 10.97 -4.30 -30.55
CA ALA A 51 11.49 -3.05 -30.00
C ALA A 51 10.44 -2.33 -29.15
N VAL A 52 9.19 -2.22 -29.63
CA VAL A 52 8.10 -1.60 -28.86
C VAL A 52 7.73 -2.42 -27.63
N PHE A 53 7.70 -3.75 -27.74
CA PHE A 53 7.46 -4.63 -26.60
C PHE A 53 8.51 -4.43 -25.50
N VAL A 54 9.80 -4.48 -25.87
CA VAL A 54 10.91 -4.31 -24.93
C VAL A 54 10.89 -2.91 -24.33
N ALA A 55 10.64 -1.86 -25.12
CA ALA A 55 10.54 -0.50 -24.62
C ALA A 55 9.40 -0.35 -23.61
N ALA A 56 8.21 -0.86 -23.92
CA ALA A 56 7.06 -0.84 -23.02
C ALA A 56 7.35 -1.63 -21.72
N LEU A 57 7.98 -2.80 -21.83
CA LEU A 57 8.38 -3.62 -20.70
C LEU A 57 9.39 -2.90 -19.80
N VAL A 58 10.44 -2.32 -20.40
CA VAL A 58 11.47 -1.57 -19.67
C VAL A 58 10.87 -0.35 -18.97
N LEU A 59 10.03 0.43 -19.65
CA LEU A 59 9.35 1.58 -19.05
C LEU A 59 8.44 1.15 -17.90
N PHE A 60 7.71 0.04 -18.04
CA PHE A 60 6.88 -0.52 -16.99
C PHE A 60 7.73 -0.91 -15.76
N PHE A 61 8.84 -1.63 -15.96
CA PHE A 61 9.76 -1.98 -14.88
C PHE A 61 10.39 -0.76 -14.21
N ILE A 62 10.82 0.23 -14.98
CA ILE A 62 11.39 1.46 -14.42
C ILE A 62 10.34 2.18 -13.55
N ALA A 63 9.14 2.37 -14.08
CA ALA A 63 8.08 3.13 -13.42
C ALA A 63 7.55 2.46 -12.16
N TYR A 64 7.40 1.14 -12.16
CA TYR A 64 6.70 0.42 -11.09
C TYR A 64 7.57 -0.48 -10.22
N ALA A 65 8.77 -0.85 -10.68
CA ALA A 65 9.73 -1.59 -9.86
C ALA A 65 10.85 -0.70 -9.36
N ILE A 66 11.47 0.11 -10.23
CA ILE A 66 12.75 0.79 -9.91
C ILE A 66 12.53 2.14 -9.23
N LEU A 67 11.85 3.09 -9.91
CA LEU A 67 11.62 4.43 -9.38
C LEU A 67 10.96 4.43 -8.00
N PRO A 68 9.96 3.56 -7.73
CA PRO A 68 9.31 3.55 -6.43
C PRO A 68 10.22 3.10 -5.29
N HIS A 69 11.43 2.58 -5.53
CA HIS A 69 12.40 2.33 -4.45
C HIS A 69 13.11 3.60 -3.99
N PHE A 70 13.24 4.60 -4.86
CA PHE A 70 13.97 5.83 -4.55
C PHE A 70 13.10 6.92 -3.92
N ASP A 71 11.77 6.77 -4.00
CA ASP A 71 10.81 7.77 -3.48
C ASP A 71 10.16 7.36 -2.15
N ARG A 72 10.56 6.22 -1.59
CA ARG A 72 10.06 5.77 -0.27
C ARG A 72 10.76 6.50 0.86
N THR A 73 10.00 6.84 1.88
CA THR A 73 10.51 7.28 3.17
C THR A 73 10.29 6.21 4.21
N SER A 74 11.23 6.08 5.12
CA SER A 74 11.15 5.16 6.25
C SER A 74 11.61 5.84 7.53
N VAL A 75 11.07 5.39 8.66
CA VAL A 75 11.44 5.86 9.99
C VAL A 75 12.09 4.70 10.74
N HIS A 76 13.22 4.97 11.39
CA HIS A 76 13.86 4.02 12.30
C HIS A 76 13.06 3.93 13.60
N LEU A 77 12.56 2.76 13.94
CA LEU A 77 11.89 2.52 15.20
C LEU A 77 12.93 2.33 16.31
N PRO A 78 12.89 3.14 17.38
CA PRO A 78 13.77 2.95 18.53
C PRO A 78 13.43 1.66 19.27
N GLU A 79 14.39 1.14 20.05
CA GLU A 79 14.17 -0.06 20.87
C GLU A 79 13.08 0.12 21.93
N THR A 80 12.76 1.36 22.32
CA THR A 80 11.63 1.67 23.19
C THR A 80 10.30 1.26 22.58
N CYS A 81 10.24 1.08 21.26
CA CYS A 81 9.08 0.50 20.58
C CYS A 81 8.99 -1.03 20.72
N ASN A 82 9.86 -1.70 21.48
CA ASN A 82 9.81 -3.15 21.66
C ASN A 82 8.98 -3.57 22.88
N GLY A 83 7.66 -3.56 22.74
CA GLY A 83 6.72 -4.11 23.71
C GLY A 83 6.19 -3.08 24.70
N PHE A 84 5.18 -3.47 25.48
CA PHE A 84 4.47 -2.54 26.36
C PHE A 84 5.10 -2.49 27.75
N SER A 85 5.74 -1.37 28.10
CA SER A 85 6.23 -1.11 29.46
C SER A 85 5.34 -0.10 30.18
N GLY A 86 4.29 -0.58 30.87
CA GLY A 86 3.50 0.26 31.77
C GLY A 86 1.99 0.16 31.59
N THR A 87 1.28 1.21 32.02
CA THR A 87 -0.18 1.28 32.00
C THR A 87 -0.70 1.44 30.57
N MET A 88 -1.45 0.43 30.12
CA MET A 88 -1.97 0.22 28.77
C MET A 88 -3.09 1.20 28.39
N HIS A 89 -2.75 2.45 28.11
CA HIS A 89 -3.71 3.42 27.60
C HIS A 89 -3.08 4.23 26.48
N PRO A 90 -3.77 4.35 25.32
CA PRO A 90 -3.25 5.12 24.21
C PRO A 90 -2.98 6.56 24.66
N ASN A 91 -1.87 7.12 24.16
CA ASN A 91 -1.51 8.51 24.41
C ASN A 91 -2.74 9.42 24.18
N PRO A 92 -3.08 10.35 25.11
CA PRO A 92 -4.27 11.19 24.98
C PRO A 92 -4.37 11.97 23.66
N ALA A 93 -3.24 12.28 23.03
CA ALA A 93 -3.21 12.95 21.73
C ALA A 93 -3.66 12.05 20.55
N LEU A 94 -3.60 10.73 20.74
CA LEU A 94 -3.93 9.70 19.75
C LEU A 94 -5.18 8.91 20.14
N ALA A 95 -5.63 9.04 21.39
CA ALA A 95 -6.80 8.36 21.92
C ALA A 95 -8.06 8.78 21.18
N TYR A 96 -8.91 7.80 20.85
CA TYR A 96 -10.20 8.02 20.22
C TYR A 96 -11.25 7.11 20.87
N ASP A 97 -12.30 7.72 21.42
CA ASP A 97 -13.39 7.00 22.08
C ASP A 97 -14.44 6.53 21.07
N LEU A 98 -14.55 5.21 20.92
CA LEU A 98 -15.62 4.56 20.16
C LEU A 98 -16.81 4.24 21.07
N LEU A 99 -17.98 4.74 20.68
CA LEU A 99 -19.22 4.59 21.44
C LEU A 99 -19.55 3.11 21.69
N GLY A 100 -19.60 2.71 22.96
CA GLY A 100 -19.96 1.34 23.37
C GLY A 100 -18.88 0.27 23.16
N ILE A 101 -17.68 0.64 22.69
CA ILE A 101 -16.57 -0.29 22.43
C ILE A 101 -15.39 0.02 23.35
N GLY A 102 -15.00 1.28 23.48
CA GLY A 102 -13.87 1.72 24.31
C GLY A 102 -12.96 2.70 23.57
N THR A 103 -11.77 2.92 24.12
CA THR A 103 -10.78 3.85 23.57
C THR A 103 -9.73 3.11 22.76
N GLY A 104 -9.46 3.58 21.54
CA GLY A 104 -8.42 3.05 20.65
C GLY A 104 -7.44 4.12 20.19
N VAL A 105 -6.48 3.72 19.35
CA VAL A 105 -5.51 4.64 18.72
C VAL A 105 -6.04 5.09 17.36
N MET A 106 -6.21 6.39 17.16
CA MET A 106 -6.53 6.94 15.84
C MET A 106 -5.29 6.88 14.94
N VAL A 107 -5.27 5.92 14.02
CA VAL A 107 -4.16 5.73 13.07
C VAL A 107 -4.23 6.79 11.98
N ALA A 108 -5.41 7.01 11.40
CA ALA A 108 -5.64 8.01 10.35
C ALA A 108 -7.00 8.69 10.51
N GLY A 109 -7.10 9.94 10.08
CA GLY A 109 -8.33 10.72 10.19
C GLY A 109 -8.48 11.75 9.08
N SER A 110 -9.72 11.98 8.68
CA SER A 110 -10.19 13.06 7.80
C SER A 110 -11.37 13.78 8.49
N GLU A 111 -12.00 14.74 7.83
CA GLU A 111 -13.17 15.43 8.39
C GLU A 111 -14.35 14.48 8.66
N GLN A 112 -14.54 13.46 7.82
CA GLN A 112 -15.72 12.58 7.86
C GLN A 112 -15.42 11.18 8.40
N THR A 113 -14.19 10.71 8.26
CA THR A 113 -13.83 9.31 8.53
C THR A 113 -12.61 9.23 9.42
N ALA A 114 -12.60 8.29 10.37
CA ALA A 114 -11.44 7.93 11.17
C ALA A 114 -11.14 6.43 11.05
N VAL A 115 -9.87 6.07 11.18
CA VAL A 115 -9.38 4.69 11.23
C VAL A 115 -8.77 4.48 12.61
N ILE A 116 -9.41 3.63 13.42
CA ILE A 116 -9.06 3.43 14.82
C ILE A 116 -8.58 2.00 15.02
N ALA A 117 -7.43 1.82 15.64
CA ALA A 117 -6.92 0.50 16.04
C ALA A 117 -7.24 0.26 17.53
N MET A 118 -8.03 -0.77 17.80
CA MET A 118 -8.26 -1.32 19.14
C MET A 118 -7.26 -2.45 19.35
N ILE A 119 -6.31 -2.28 20.28
CA ILE A 119 -5.21 -3.24 20.48
C ILE A 119 -5.46 -4.02 21.76
N ASP A 120 -5.43 -5.35 21.68
CA ASP A 120 -5.45 -6.21 22.86
C ASP A 120 -4.04 -6.33 23.44
N TYR A 121 -3.73 -5.44 24.39
CA TYR A 121 -2.45 -5.41 25.08
C TYR A 121 -2.21 -6.62 26.01
N SER A 122 -3.24 -7.44 26.27
CA SER A 122 -3.14 -8.57 27.20
C SER A 122 -2.52 -9.82 26.56
N LYS A 123 -2.46 -9.89 25.23
CA LYS A 123 -2.07 -11.09 24.49
C LYS A 123 -1.06 -10.77 23.40
N ALA A 124 0.23 -11.08 23.60
CA ALA A 124 1.21 -11.05 22.51
C ALA A 124 0.80 -12.02 21.37
N PRO A 125 0.91 -11.66 20.08
CA PRO A 125 1.60 -10.50 19.49
C PRO A 125 0.73 -9.23 19.36
N TYR A 126 -0.21 -9.04 20.28
CA TYR A 126 -1.09 -7.88 20.44
C TYR A 126 -2.07 -7.76 19.28
N PRO A 127 -3.00 -8.72 19.13
CA PRO A 127 -3.97 -8.68 18.05
C PRO A 127 -4.77 -7.38 18.13
N SER A 128 -5.14 -6.87 16.97
CA SER A 128 -5.85 -5.60 16.88
C SER A 128 -7.08 -5.70 16.00
N THR A 129 -8.12 -4.97 16.40
CA THR A 129 -9.32 -4.76 15.59
C THR A 129 -9.30 -3.34 15.09
N VAL A 130 -9.28 -3.17 13.77
CA VAL A 130 -9.33 -1.85 13.14
C VAL A 130 -10.76 -1.51 12.78
N HIS A 131 -11.24 -0.37 13.24
CA HIS A 131 -12.52 0.20 12.90
C HIS A 131 -12.36 1.36 11.92
N ILE A 132 -13.15 1.32 10.84
CA ILE A 132 -13.45 2.52 10.05
C ILE A 132 -14.71 3.13 10.64
N VAL A 133 -14.63 4.42 10.96
CA VAL A 133 -15.65 5.12 11.73
C VAL A 133 -16.11 6.36 10.99
N ASN A 134 -17.42 6.58 10.92
CA ASN A 134 -17.99 7.87 10.55
C ASN A 134 -17.88 8.80 11.75
N ARG A 135 -17.14 9.91 11.60
CA ARG A 135 -16.88 10.85 12.69
C ARG A 135 -18.11 11.67 13.09
N SER A 136 -19.10 11.79 12.21
CA SER A 136 -20.28 12.62 12.48
C SER A 136 -21.22 12.01 13.53
N ASP A 137 -21.35 10.69 13.54
CA ASP A 137 -22.25 9.93 14.43
C ASP A 137 -21.50 8.86 15.26
N ASN A 138 -20.17 8.80 15.12
CA ASN A 138 -19.28 7.84 15.76
C ASN A 138 -19.63 6.37 15.48
N GLN A 139 -20.32 6.09 14.36
CA GLN A 139 -20.68 4.73 13.99
C GLN A 139 -19.53 4.02 13.27
N SER A 140 -19.26 2.77 13.65
CA SER A 140 -18.34 1.90 12.92
C SER A 140 -18.99 1.46 11.61
N LEU A 141 -18.40 1.87 10.49
CA LEU A 141 -18.79 1.47 9.14
C LEU A 141 -18.30 0.06 8.81
N ARG A 142 -17.11 -0.29 9.33
CA ARG A 142 -16.49 -1.60 9.17
C ARG A 142 -15.52 -1.87 10.31
N HIS A 143 -15.35 -3.15 10.64
CA HIS A 143 -14.26 -3.64 11.45
C HIS A 143 -13.48 -4.75 10.73
N MET A 144 -12.21 -4.90 11.07
CA MET A 144 -11.31 -5.92 10.56
C MET A 144 -10.37 -6.38 11.68
N ASP A 145 -10.25 -7.69 11.85
CA ASP A 145 -9.38 -8.28 12.88
C ASP A 145 -8.03 -8.66 12.28
N PHE A 146 -6.96 -8.34 13.02
CA PHE A 146 -5.58 -8.63 12.66
C PHE A 146 -4.88 -9.38 13.79
N ALA A 147 -3.93 -10.23 13.40
CA ALA A 147 -3.21 -11.09 14.34
C ALA A 147 -2.21 -10.31 15.21
N ASP A 148 -1.80 -9.11 14.79
CA ASP A 148 -0.86 -8.23 15.48
C ASP A 148 -1.33 -6.76 15.47
N ASN A 149 -0.51 -5.89 16.05
CA ASN A 149 -0.77 -4.45 16.16
C ASN A 149 -0.02 -3.61 15.13
N THR A 150 0.55 -4.22 14.08
CA THR A 150 1.23 -3.49 13.03
C THR A 150 0.22 -3.01 11.99
N ILE A 151 -0.39 -1.87 12.28
CA ILE A 151 -1.46 -1.27 11.49
C ILE A 151 -0.96 0.00 10.82
N ILE A 152 -0.96 0.03 9.49
CA ILE A 152 -0.59 1.22 8.72
C ILE A 152 -1.83 1.73 8.00
N ALA A 153 -2.12 3.02 8.10
CA ALA A 153 -3.29 3.59 7.47
C ALA A 153 -3.11 5.03 6.99
N THR A 154 -3.90 5.38 5.98
CA THR A 154 -4.08 6.75 5.50
C THR A 154 -5.44 6.91 4.86
N ILE A 155 -5.92 8.16 4.77
CA ILE A 155 -7.16 8.51 4.09
C ILE A 155 -6.83 9.51 3.01
N ASP A 156 -7.03 9.14 1.75
CA ASP A 156 -6.80 10.02 0.61
C ASP A 156 -7.87 9.83 -0.48
N GLY A 157 -8.38 10.94 -1.01
CA GLY A 157 -9.31 10.91 -2.14
C GLY A 157 -10.59 10.10 -1.87
N GLY A 158 -11.06 10.07 -0.62
CA GLY A 158 -12.23 9.29 -0.20
C GLY A 158 -11.97 7.79 -0.03
N ILE A 159 -10.70 7.35 0.00
CA ILE A 159 -10.29 5.96 0.23
C ILE A 159 -9.50 5.87 1.51
N VAL A 160 -9.83 4.88 2.33
CA VAL A 160 -8.97 4.37 3.38
C VAL A 160 -8.05 3.33 2.75
N TYR A 161 -6.75 3.63 2.74
CA TYR A 161 -5.73 2.60 2.54
C TYR A 161 -5.30 2.10 3.91
N LEU A 162 -5.44 0.80 4.14
CA LEU A 162 -5.09 0.10 5.36
C LEU A 162 -4.14 -1.03 5.01
N TYR A 163 -3.07 -1.21 5.75
CA TYR A 163 -2.10 -2.27 5.50
C TYR A 163 -1.74 -2.97 6.81
N ASN A 164 -1.72 -4.29 6.76
CA ASN A 164 -1.24 -5.17 7.82
C ASN A 164 -0.55 -6.38 7.17
N ASP A 165 0.59 -6.79 7.72
CA ASP A 165 1.41 -7.93 7.28
C ASP A 165 1.37 -8.22 5.77
N LYS A 166 1.92 -7.30 4.95
CA LYS A 166 2.06 -7.45 3.49
C LYS A 166 0.77 -7.43 2.69
N LEU A 167 -0.37 -7.16 3.33
CA LEU A 167 -1.67 -7.07 2.70
C LEU A 167 -2.22 -5.65 2.79
N GLY A 168 -2.33 -5.00 1.63
CA GLY A 168 -3.00 -3.72 1.45
C GLY A 168 -4.50 -3.89 1.19
N TYR A 169 -5.31 -3.13 1.93
CA TYR A 169 -6.76 -3.07 1.84
C TYR A 169 -7.16 -1.64 1.44
N PHE A 170 -8.03 -1.54 0.44
CA PHE A 170 -8.56 -0.25 0.00
C PHE A 170 -10.06 -0.27 0.19
N LEU A 171 -10.50 0.65 1.00
CA LEU A 171 -11.83 0.69 1.54
C LEU A 171 -12.41 2.07 1.24
N ASN A 172 -13.66 2.10 0.80
CA ASN A 172 -14.36 3.35 0.61
C ASN A 172 -14.48 4.07 1.96
N ALA A 173 -14.01 5.31 2.09
CA ALA A 173 -13.99 5.99 3.38
C ALA A 173 -15.38 6.29 3.93
N ARG A 174 -16.41 6.37 3.05
CA ARG A 174 -17.79 6.69 3.45
C ARG A 174 -18.62 5.46 3.79
N THR A 175 -18.36 4.33 3.15
CA THR A 175 -19.15 3.10 3.35
C THR A 175 -18.38 2.00 4.09
N GLY A 176 -17.06 2.07 4.14
CA GLY A 176 -16.19 0.99 4.64
C GLY A 176 -16.08 -0.21 3.69
N GLU A 177 -16.81 -0.23 2.58
CA GLU A 177 -16.80 -1.35 1.64
C GLU A 177 -15.48 -1.46 0.89
N ARG A 178 -15.15 -2.67 0.40
CA ARG A 178 -13.92 -2.88 -0.36
C ARG A 178 -14.07 -2.31 -1.77
N GLU A 179 -13.10 -1.52 -2.20
CA GLU A 179 -13.09 -0.98 -3.56
C GLU A 179 -12.89 -2.10 -4.60
N GLN A 180 -13.81 -2.19 -5.56
CA GLN A 180 -13.72 -3.12 -6.68
C GLN A 180 -12.76 -2.59 -7.75
N ARG A 181 -11.69 -3.33 -7.98
CA ARG A 181 -10.55 -2.88 -8.79
C ARG A 181 -9.99 -4.05 -9.56
N PHE A 182 -9.60 -3.79 -10.80
CA PHE A 182 -8.98 -4.83 -11.61
C PHE A 182 -7.46 -4.76 -11.70
N LEU A 183 -6.87 -3.64 -11.32
CA LEU A 183 -5.43 -3.50 -11.21
C LEU A 183 -5.09 -2.68 -9.96
N LEU A 184 -4.19 -3.23 -9.15
CA LEU A 184 -3.53 -2.55 -8.07
C LEU A 184 -2.03 -2.74 -8.24
N ILE A 185 -1.30 -1.63 -8.24
CA ILE A 185 0.14 -1.59 -8.08
C ILE A 185 0.39 -0.97 -6.72
N ASP A 186 0.81 -1.81 -5.79
CA ASP A 186 1.13 -1.46 -4.43
C ASP A 186 2.59 -1.83 -4.21
N ASN A 187 3.40 -0.80 -3.96
CA ASN A 187 4.82 -0.99 -3.71
C ASN A 187 5.15 -0.94 -2.21
N TYR A 188 4.18 -0.77 -1.32
CA TYR A 188 4.45 -0.57 0.09
C TYR A 188 5.18 -1.78 0.70
N GLY A 189 6.32 -1.54 1.31
CA GLY A 189 7.22 -2.54 1.89
C GLY A 189 6.96 -2.81 3.37
N GLY A 190 6.24 -1.93 4.08
CA GLY A 190 5.86 -2.11 5.47
C GLY A 190 7.05 -2.03 6.44
N LEU A 191 7.08 -2.96 7.40
CA LEU A 191 8.14 -3.06 8.40
C LEU A 191 9.29 -3.94 7.90
N SER A 192 10.52 -3.43 7.96
CA SER A 192 11.73 -4.12 7.50
C SER A 192 12.86 -4.03 8.53
N ALA A 193 13.90 -4.85 8.34
CA ALA A 193 15.12 -4.83 9.16
C ALA A 193 16.25 -3.97 8.54
N SER A 194 15.99 -3.22 7.47
CA SER A 194 16.99 -2.38 6.78
C SER A 194 16.38 -1.10 6.19
N GLU A 195 17.14 -0.01 6.24
CA GLU A 195 16.72 1.34 5.78
C GLU A 195 16.24 1.37 4.34
N ASN A 196 16.94 0.63 3.48
CA ASN A 196 16.70 0.35 2.06
C ASN A 196 18.05 -0.11 1.47
N PRO A 197 18.13 -1.19 0.66
CA PRO A 197 17.07 -2.12 0.27
C PRO A 197 16.74 -3.18 1.33
N VAL A 198 15.54 -3.76 1.24
CA VAL A 198 14.99 -4.80 2.14
C VAL A 198 15.66 -6.16 1.93
N LEU A 199 16.82 -6.40 2.54
CA LEU A 199 17.43 -7.74 2.47
C LEU A 199 16.73 -8.68 3.48
N PRO A 200 16.25 -9.87 3.07
CA PRO A 200 15.77 -10.86 4.02
C PRO A 200 16.94 -11.33 4.90
N GLY A 201 16.80 -11.18 6.21
CA GLY A 201 17.70 -11.80 7.20
C GLY A 201 18.73 -10.90 7.86
N SER A 202 18.45 -9.62 8.14
CA SER A 202 19.30 -8.90 9.11
C SER A 202 18.99 -9.36 10.54
N PRO A 203 19.97 -9.88 11.30
CA PRO A 203 19.82 -10.28 12.71
C PRO A 203 19.95 -9.09 13.67
N GLU A 204 20.30 -7.90 13.16
CA GLU A 204 20.53 -6.70 13.97
C GLU A 204 19.20 -6.00 14.19
N GLY A 205 18.77 -5.88 15.45
CA GLY A 205 17.44 -5.43 15.89
C GLY A 205 16.99 -4.01 15.49
N ARG A 206 17.58 -3.40 14.46
CA ARG A 206 17.11 -2.17 13.83
C ARG A 206 15.88 -2.47 12.98
N ARG A 207 14.82 -1.70 13.19
CA ARG A 207 13.55 -1.85 12.48
C ARG A 207 13.21 -0.55 11.79
N PHE A 208 12.85 -0.62 10.53
CA PHE A 208 12.46 0.52 9.72
C PHE A 208 11.02 0.33 9.28
N LEU A 209 10.22 1.36 9.49
CA LEU A 209 8.83 1.38 9.05
C LEU A 209 8.72 2.32 7.87
N GLU A 210 8.32 1.80 6.71
CA GLU A 210 8.03 2.65 5.56
C GLU A 210 6.83 3.56 5.90
N THR A 211 6.94 4.85 5.60
CA THR A 211 5.90 5.85 5.84
C THR A 211 5.33 6.44 4.55
N SER A 212 5.87 6.05 3.39
CA SER A 212 5.32 6.41 2.09
C SER A 212 5.34 5.25 1.10
N ALA A 213 4.42 5.30 0.14
CA ALA A 213 4.39 4.39 -1.00
C ALA A 213 3.90 5.08 -2.27
N VAL A 214 4.25 4.46 -3.41
CA VAL A 214 3.65 4.70 -4.72
C VAL A 214 2.52 3.72 -4.89
N ILE A 215 1.29 4.22 -4.90
CA ILE A 215 0.12 3.38 -5.07
C ILE A 215 -0.64 3.81 -6.31
N SER A 216 -0.90 2.86 -7.20
CA SER A 216 -1.73 3.08 -8.39
C SER A 216 -2.84 2.04 -8.46
N SER A 217 -4.06 2.47 -8.72
CA SER A 217 -5.23 1.59 -8.79
C SER A 217 -6.16 1.98 -9.93
N TRP A 218 -6.72 0.96 -10.57
CA TRP A 218 -7.70 1.11 -11.65
C TRP A 218 -8.97 0.37 -11.21
N SER A 219 -10.04 1.15 -11.09
CA SER A 219 -11.33 0.70 -10.58
C SER A 219 -12.19 0.16 -11.71
N THR A 220 -13.14 -0.72 -11.41
CA THR A 220 -14.02 -1.35 -12.43
C THR A 220 -14.94 -0.35 -13.14
N ASP A 221 -15.16 0.83 -12.56
CA ASP A 221 -15.89 1.95 -13.15
C ASP A 221 -15.05 2.77 -14.16
N GLY A 222 -13.78 2.40 -14.37
CA GLY A 222 -12.84 3.09 -15.25
C GLY A 222 -12.03 4.20 -14.57
N THR A 223 -12.26 4.47 -13.28
CA THR A 223 -11.49 5.47 -12.53
C THR A 223 -10.06 5.00 -12.31
N VAL A 224 -9.09 5.82 -12.73
CA VAL A 224 -7.66 5.63 -12.50
C VAL A 224 -7.18 6.58 -11.42
N ARG A 225 -6.51 6.04 -10.39
CA ARG A 225 -5.88 6.82 -9.32
C ARG A 225 -4.43 6.43 -9.21
N SER A 226 -3.54 7.40 -9.33
CA SER A 226 -2.13 7.24 -9.06
C SER A 226 -1.72 8.23 -7.97
N ARG A 227 -0.98 7.72 -6.99
CA ARG A 227 -0.37 8.48 -5.91
C ARG A 227 1.11 8.18 -5.94
N PRO A 228 1.94 9.09 -6.49
CA PRO A 228 3.38 8.89 -6.52
C PRO A 228 3.97 8.94 -5.10
N ARG A 229 3.30 9.61 -4.16
CA ARG A 229 3.72 9.65 -2.77
C ARG A 229 2.52 9.70 -1.85
N LEU A 230 2.09 8.54 -1.39
CA LEU A 230 1.04 8.39 -0.41
C LEU A 230 1.69 8.22 0.97
N THR A 231 1.53 9.23 1.83
CA THR A 231 2.05 9.22 3.19
C THR A 231 1.09 8.51 4.14
N MET A 232 1.62 7.71 5.06
CA MET A 232 0.85 6.84 5.94
C MET A 232 1.33 6.92 7.37
N ASN A 233 0.37 7.04 8.28
CA ASN A 233 0.62 6.86 9.70
C ASN A 233 0.57 5.37 10.03
N ALA A 234 1.15 5.02 11.17
CA ALA A 234 1.19 3.64 11.59
C ALA A 234 1.14 3.49 13.10
N VAL A 235 0.58 2.38 13.54
CA VAL A 235 0.90 1.77 14.82
C VAL A 235 1.77 0.55 14.52
N ALA A 236 2.87 0.42 15.21
CA ALA A 236 3.71 -0.77 15.18
C ALA A 236 4.26 -0.98 16.58
N TYR A 237 3.99 -2.16 17.16
CA TYR A 237 4.33 -2.44 18.54
C TYR A 237 3.69 -1.42 19.50
N ASN A 238 4.42 -0.86 20.47
CA ASN A 238 3.93 0.18 21.38
C ASN A 238 4.22 1.61 20.87
N CYS A 239 4.36 1.80 19.57
CA CYS A 239 4.60 3.12 18.99
C CYS A 239 3.60 3.46 17.89
N PHE A 240 3.16 4.71 17.91
CA PHE A 240 2.58 5.40 16.77
C PHE A 240 3.67 6.15 16.00
N VAL A 241 3.60 6.10 14.69
CA VAL A 241 4.50 6.83 13.77
C VAL A 241 3.66 7.74 12.89
N ASN A 242 3.95 9.05 12.95
CA ASN A 242 3.37 10.02 12.03
C ASN A 242 4.13 9.94 10.70
N GLY A 243 3.44 9.56 9.62
CA GLY A 243 4.09 9.38 8.33
C GLY A 243 4.63 10.65 7.71
N THR A 244 4.04 11.81 8.06
CA THR A 244 4.37 13.10 7.46
C THR A 244 5.58 13.73 8.12
N THR A 245 5.63 13.69 9.45
CA THR A 245 6.71 14.31 10.24
C THR A 245 7.83 13.33 10.60
N GLY A 246 7.55 12.02 10.55
CA GLY A 246 8.43 10.98 11.09
C GLY A 246 8.47 10.94 12.62
N GLU A 247 7.59 11.68 13.28
CA GLU A 247 7.47 11.70 14.75
C GLU A 247 7.02 10.34 15.27
N ILE A 248 7.62 9.90 16.37
CA ILE A 248 7.32 8.64 17.05
C ILE A 248 6.78 8.95 18.44
N VAL A 249 5.62 8.38 18.75
CA VAL A 249 4.92 8.57 20.02
C VAL A 249 4.65 7.20 20.62
N GLU A 250 5.04 7.00 21.88
CA GLU A 250 4.71 5.77 22.61
C GLU A 250 3.22 5.72 22.96
N ILE A 251 2.61 4.53 22.87
CA ILE A 251 1.19 4.26 23.11
C ILE A 251 0.94 3.24 24.21
#